data_AF-A0A0C2ZEK9-F1
#
_entry.id   AF-A0A0C2ZEK9-F1
#
_cell.length_a   1.000
_cell.length_b   1.000
_cell.length_c   1.000
_cell.angle_alpha   90.00
_cell.angle_beta   90.00
_cell.angle_gamma   90.00
#
_symmetry.space_group_name_H-M   'P 1'
#
loop_
_entity.id
_entity.type
_entity.pdbx_description
1 polymer ?
#
loop_
_entity_poly.entity_id
_entity_poly.type
_entity_poly.pdbx_seq_one_letter_code
_entity_poly.pdbx_strand_id
1 'polypeptide(L)' 'MDEIFIKQTNTTVRVDEDNKVLLAFDVIDGIVDEQSEGILAEVSPFMYNEIKNRLSINPQEYGVDCVDK' A
#
# COMPACT_ATOMS: atom_id res chain seq x y z
N MET A 1 2.73 13.69 -1.27
CA MET A 1 2.90 12.23 -1.34
C MET A 1 2.47 11.72 0.01
N ASP A 2 1.33 11.04 0.04
CA ASP A 2 0.78 10.44 1.26
C ASP A 2 1.32 9.01 1.39
N GLU A 3 1.75 8.64 2.59
CA GLU A 3 2.31 7.33 2.88
C GLU A 3 1.81 6.77 4.20
N ILE A 4 1.67 5.45 4.26
CA ILE A 4 1.36 4.73 5.49
C ILE A 4 2.27 3.51 5.66
N PHE A 5 2.73 3.31 6.89
CA PHE A 5 3.33 2.05 7.29
C PHE A 5 2.29 1.10 7.89
N ILE A 6 2.22 -0.12 7.37
CA ILE A 6 1.35 -1.20 7.84
C ILE A 6 2.22 -2.25 8.54
N LYS A 7 2.23 -2.19 9.87
CA LYS A 7 3.10 -3.03 10.71
C LYS A 7 2.87 -4.53 10.53
N GLN A 8 1.64 -4.96 10.26
CA GLN A 8 1.30 -6.39 10.16
C GLN A 8 1.94 -7.08 8.96
N THR A 9 2.18 -6.35 7.87
CA THR A 9 2.86 -6.87 6.67
C THR A 9 4.27 -6.32 6.53
N ASN A 10 4.71 -5.47 7.46
CA ASN A 10 5.96 -4.73 7.39
C ASN A 10 6.14 -4.01 6.04
N THR A 11 5.05 -3.40 5.56
CA THR A 11 4.98 -2.76 4.24
C THR A 11 4.68 -1.29 4.39
N THR A 12 5.41 -0.45 3.65
CA THR A 12 5.05 0.95 3.44
C THR A 12 4.28 1.06 2.13
N VAL A 13 3.13 1.74 2.16
CA VAL A 13 2.31 2.04 0.99
C VAL A 13 2.38 3.54 0.72
N ARG A 14 2.73 3.92 -0.51
CA ARG A 14 2.75 5.31 -0.97
C ARG A 14 1.75 5.51 -2.09
N VAL A 15 1.11 6.67 -2.09
CA VAL A 15 0.16 7.06 -3.14
C VAL A 15 0.91 7.77 -4.26
N ASP A 16 0.81 7.24 -5.47
CA ASP A 16 1.24 7.89 -6.71
C ASP A 16 0.00 8.42 -7.44
N GLU A 17 -0.28 9.71 -7.22
CA GLU A 17 -1.43 10.41 -7.81
C GLU A 17 -1.28 10.60 -9.31
N ASP A 18 -0.06 10.81 -9.81
CA ASP A 18 0.23 11.08 -11.22
C ASP A 18 -0.06 9.85 -12.08
N ASN A 19 0.32 8.67 -11.59
CA ASN A 19 0.09 7.39 -12.25
C ASN A 19 -1.19 6.70 -11.79
N LYS A 20 -1.88 7.23 -10.76
CA LYS A 20 -3.09 6.65 -10.17
C LYS A 20 -2.87 5.20 -9.69
N VAL A 21 -1.74 4.95 -9.02
CA VAL A 21 -1.40 3.63 -8.45
C VAL A 21 -0.96 3.74 -6.99
N LEU A 22 -0.99 2.61 -6.27
CA LEU A 22 -0.36 2.48 -4.97
C LEU A 22 0.95 1.73 -5.10
N LEU A 23 2.02 2.32 -4.58
CA LEU A 23 3.34 1.70 -4.50
C LEU A 23 3.49 1.04 -3.14
N ALA A 24 4.09 -0.15 -3.11
CA ALA A 24 4.41 -0.89 -1.92
C ALA A 24 5.92 -1.11 -1.83
N PHE A 25 6.42 -1.00 -0.61
CA PHE A 25 7.84 -1.17 -0.27
C PHE A 25 7.94 -2.05 0.97
N ASP A 26 8.87 -2.99 0.94
CA ASP A 26 9.26 -3.75 2.11
C ASP A 26 9.97 -2.85 3.12
N VAL A 27 9.77 -3.15 4.40
CA VAL A 27 10.48 -2.52 5.51
C VAL A 27 11.41 -3.56 6.13
N ILE A 28 12.71 -3.28 6.11
CA ILE A 28 13.76 -4.15 6.64
C ILE A 28 14.46 -3.39 7.77
N ASP A 29 14.48 -3.98 8.97
CA ASP A 29 15.06 -3.35 10.18
C ASP A 29 14.51 -1.94 10.48
N GLY A 30 13.25 -1.68 10.12
CA GLY A 30 12.59 -0.39 10.32
C GLY A 30 12.95 0.67 9.27
N ILE A 31 13.69 0.30 8.22
CA ILE A 31 14.06 1.15 7.10
C ILE A 31 13.28 0.67 5.86
N VAL A 32 12.71 1.61 5.11
CA VAL A 32 12.06 1.31 3.83
C VAL A 32 13.12 0.91 2.81
N ASP A 33 12.99 -0.27 2.21
CA ASP A 33 13.86 -0.70 1.12
C ASP A 33 13.33 -0.14 -0.21
N GLU A 34 13.85 1.02 -0.64
CA GLU A 34 13.41 1.68 -1.88
C GLU A 34 13.63 0.80 -3.13
N GLN A 35 14.47 -0.24 -3.07
CA GLN A 35 14.68 -1.18 -4.18
C GLN A 35 13.58 -2.25 -4.30
N SER A 36 12.77 -2.43 -3.25
CA SER A 36 11.64 -3.38 -3.21
C SER A 36 10.35 -2.80 -3.81
N GLU A 37 10.42 -1.62 -4.44
CA GLU A 37 9.27 -0.95 -5.03
C GLU A 37 8.46 -1.89 -5.93
N GLY A 38 7.18 -1.99 -5.64
CA GLY A 38 6.21 -2.71 -6.45
C GLY A 38 4.88 -2.01 -6.53
N ILE A 39 4.13 -2.24 -7.61
CA ILE A 39 2.74 -1.79 -7.72
C ILE A 39 1.87 -2.74 -6.89
N LEU A 40 1.13 -2.18 -5.95
CA LEU A 40 0.22 -2.91 -5.09
C LEU A 40 -1.05 -3.27 -5.88
N ALA A 41 -1.17 -4.53 -6.31
CA ALA A 41 -2.30 -4.98 -7.11
C ALA A 41 -3.37 -5.73 -6.30
N GLU A 42 -2.97 -6.51 -5.29
CA GLU A 42 -3.88 -7.31 -4.46
C GLU A 42 -3.52 -7.13 -2.99
N VAL A 43 -4.52 -7.01 -2.13
CA VAL A 43 -4.35 -6.95 -0.68
C VAL A 43 -5.40 -7.75 0.07
N SER A 44 -5.07 -8.13 1.31
CA SER A 44 -6.04 -8.69 2.24
C SER A 44 -7.08 -7.64 2.66
N PRO A 45 -8.28 -8.05 3.14
CA PRO A 45 -9.30 -7.13 3.64
C PRO A 45 -8.79 -6.19 4.75
N PHE A 46 -7.86 -6.66 5.58
CA PHE A 46 -7.22 -5.86 6.61
C PHE A 46 -6.42 -4.69 5.99
N MET A 47 -5.50 -4.99 5.07
CA MET A 47 -4.69 -3.97 4.40
C MET A 47 -5.57 -3.01 3.58
N TYR A 48 -6.58 -3.54 2.88
CA TYR A 48 -7.52 -2.73 2.11
C TYR A 48 -8.17 -1.65 2.99
N ASN A 49 -8.62 -2.05 4.19
CA ASN A 49 -9.27 -1.14 5.14
C ASN A 49 -8.27 -0.16 5.78
N GLU A 50 -7.04 -0.58 6.07
CA GLU A 50 -5.97 0.32 6.54
C GLU A 50 -5.66 1.42 5.53
N ILE A 51 -5.46 1.04 4.26
CA ILE A 51 -5.21 1.96 3.15
C ILE A 51 -6.40 2.92 3.02
N LYS A 52 -7.63 2.39 2.94
CA LYS A 52 -8.84 3.19 2.78
C LYS A 52 -9.01 4.22 3.89
N ASN A 53 -8.83 3.83 5.15
CA ASN A 53 -9.09 4.72 6.29
C ASN A 53 -7.95 5.70 6.56
N ARG A 54 -6.70 5.26 6.42
CA ARG A 54 -5.53 6.08 6.80
C ARG A 54 -5.09 6.99 5.67
N LEU A 55 -5.22 6.57 4.41
CA LEU A 55 -4.96 7.42 3.25
C LEU A 55 -6.21 8.16 2.77
N SER A 56 -7.40 7.84 3.31
CA SER A 56 -8.68 8.45 2.91
C SER A 56 -8.97 8.36 1.41
N ILE A 57 -8.51 7.28 0.76
CA ILE A 57 -8.72 6.98 -0.67
C ILE A 57 -9.57 5.72 -0.84
N ASN A 58 -10.06 5.47 -2.05
CA ASN A 58 -10.64 4.17 -2.42
C ASN A 58 -9.58 3.32 -3.14
N PRO A 59 -9.00 2.27 -2.53
CA PRO A 59 -7.90 1.51 -3.14
C PRO A 59 -8.24 0.92 -4.52
N GLN A 60 -9.50 0.55 -4.76
CA GLN A 60 -9.96 0.05 -6.06
C GLN A 60 -9.83 1.09 -7.19
N GLU A 61 -9.90 2.39 -6.90
CA GLU A 61 -9.66 3.44 -7.91
C GLU A 61 -8.19 3.59 -8.30
N TYR A 62 -7.29 2.94 -7.55
CA TYR A 62 -5.84 2.85 -7.80
C TYR A 62 -5.44 1.46 -8.30
N GLY A 63 -6.41 0.64 -8.72
CA GLY A 63 -6.16 -0.70 -9.26
C GLY A 63 -5.85 -1.77 -8.22
N VAL A 64 -6.19 -1.53 -6.94
CA VAL A 64 -5.97 -2.50 -5.87
C VAL A 64 -7.22 -3.34 -5.62
N ASP A 65 -7.11 -4.64 -5.80
CA ASP A 65 -8.17 -5.61 -5.52
C ASP A 65 -8.09 -6.13 -4.07
N CYS A 66 -9.26 -6.29 -3.45
CA CYS A 66 -9.39 -6.92 -2.14
C CYS A 66 -9.62 -8.41 -2.32
N VAL A 67 -8.64 -9.24 -1.96
CA VAL A 67 -8.73 -10.69 -2.11
C VAL A 67 -8.67 -11.37 -0.74
N ASP A 68 -9.71 -12.14 -0.44
CA ASP A 68 -9.78 -13.00 0.75
C ASP A 68 -9.05 -14.32 0.40
N LYS A 69 -7.79 -14.45 0.83
CA LYS A 69 -6.96 -15.65 0.65
C LYS A 69 -6.71 -16.33 1.98
#